data_AF-A0A934SUY7-F1
#
_entry.id   AF-A0A934SUY7-F1
#
_cell.length_a   1.000
_cell.length_b   1.000
_cell.length_c   1.000
_cell.angle_alpha   90.00
_cell.angle_beta   90.00
_cell.angle_gamma   90.00
#
_symmetry.space_group_name_H-M   'P 1'
#
loop_
_entity.id
_entity.type
_entity.pdbx_description
1 polymer ?
#
loop_
_entity_poly.entity_id
_entity_poly.type
_entity_poly.pdbx_seq_one_letter_code
_entity_poly.pdbx_strand_id
1 'polypeptide(L)'
;MHSPTNDSVLTLVFLRNGQGEVENLCMLRLRTEKQPSDAVEALKAAVTEWVASTDKGRDVWDFSCCDLNIGDLDSHDGFADETLLELLRKHGVEYVGCSQALDAAIVSYDKVLVDRVQVDEA
;
A
#
# COMPACT_ATOMS: atom_id res chain seq x y z
N MET A 1 -1.97 12.36 -32.12
CA MET A 1 -1.04 12.86 -31.08
C MET A 1 -1.31 12.06 -29.83
N HIS A 2 -0.53 11.02 -29.56
CA HIS A 2 -0.52 10.38 -28.24
C HIS A 2 0.49 11.14 -27.40
N SER A 3 0.00 11.93 -26.44
CA SER A 3 0.85 12.42 -25.36
C SER A 3 1.44 11.21 -24.64
N PRO A 4 2.72 11.22 -24.24
CA PRO A 4 3.24 10.20 -23.34
C PRO A 4 2.46 10.34 -22.03
N THR A 5 1.57 9.38 -21.75
CA THR A 5 0.98 9.23 -20.41
C THR A 5 2.16 8.96 -19.49
N ASN A 6 2.45 9.92 -18.61
CA ASN A 6 3.50 9.77 -17.64
C ASN A 6 2.98 8.75 -16.63
N ASP A 7 3.31 7.49 -16.89
CA ASP A 7 2.79 6.31 -16.20
C ASP A 7 3.50 6.17 -14.84
N SER A 8 3.37 7.20 -13.99
CA SER A 8 4.08 7.25 -12.72
C SER A 8 3.46 6.27 -11.72
N VAL A 9 4.25 5.28 -11.33
CA VAL A 9 3.93 4.39 -10.22
C VAL A 9 4.37 5.07 -8.92
N LEU A 10 3.39 5.44 -8.11
CA LEU A 10 3.55 5.91 -6.75
C LEU A 10 3.61 4.71 -5.79
N THR A 11 4.53 4.75 -4.83
CA THR A 11 4.56 3.78 -3.72
C THR A 11 4.17 4.47 -2.42
N LEU A 12 3.10 3.99 -1.79
CA LEU A 12 2.67 4.38 -0.45
C LEU A 12 3.18 3.32 0.54
N VAL A 13 3.85 3.77 1.59
CA VAL A 13 4.35 2.90 2.66
C VAL A 13 3.52 3.12 3.90
N PHE A 14 2.90 2.05 4.39
CA PHE A 14 2.14 2.01 5.63
C PHE A 14 2.95 1.26 6.67
N LEU A 15 3.06 1.85 7.86
CA LEU A 15 3.83 1.31 8.97
C LEU A 15 2.88 1.00 10.13
N ARG A 16 3.01 -0.19 10.70
CA ARG A 16 2.39 -0.55 11.97
C ARG A 16 3.48 -0.55 13.04
N ASN A 17 3.30 0.30 14.05
CA ASN A 17 4.18 0.37 15.20
C ASN A 17 3.54 -0.38 16.38
N GLY A 18 4.30 -1.21 17.07
CA GLY A 18 3.92 -1.82 18.33
C GLY A 18 5.06 -1.74 19.34
N GLN A 19 4.74 -1.41 20.59
CA GLN A 19 5.70 -1.29 21.70
C GLN A 19 7.01 -0.52 21.42
N GLY A 20 7.01 0.41 20.46
CA GLY A 20 8.18 1.22 20.09
C GLY A 20 9.02 0.66 18.92
N GLU A 21 8.60 -0.45 18.31
CA GLU A 21 9.23 -1.07 17.15
C GLU A 21 8.26 -1.09 15.95
N VAL A 22 8.81 -1.15 14.72
CA VAL A 22 7.98 -1.39 13.52
C VAL A 22 7.70 -2.89 13.46
N GLU A 23 6.44 -3.27 13.61
CA GLU A 23 6.00 -4.68 13.55
C GLU A 23 5.72 -5.11 12.11
N ASN A 24 5.19 -4.20 11.29
CA ASN A 24 4.80 -4.51 9.92
C ASN A 24 4.97 -3.30 9.00
N LEU A 25 5.40 -3.56 7.77
CA LEU A 25 5.50 -2.60 6.70
C LEU A 25 4.72 -3.12 5.49
N CYS A 26 3.80 -2.30 4.99
CA CYS A 26 3.04 -2.59 3.78
C CYS A 26 3.36 -1.54 2.70
N MET A 27 3.82 -2.01 1.53
CA MET A 27 4.06 -1.16 0.37
C MET A 27 2.93 -1.35 -0.64
N LEU A 28 2.10 -0.33 -0.79
CA LEU A 28 1.06 -0.28 -1.82
C LEU A 28 1.58 0.50 -3.02
N ARG A 29 1.57 -0.13 -4.20
CA ARG A 29 1.94 0.50 -5.47
C ARG A 29 0.68 0.87 -6.24
N LEU A 30 0.59 2.14 -6.62
CA LEU A 30 -0.51 2.72 -7.37
C LEU A 30 0.03 3.42 -8.61
N ARG A 31 -0.64 3.25 -9.75
CA ARG A 31 -0.44 4.14 -10.90
C ARG A 31 -1.38 5.34 -10.74
N THR A 32 -0.83 6.54 -10.72
CA THR A 32 -1.61 7.78 -10.57
C THR A 32 -0.79 9.01 -10.93
N GLU A 33 -1.48 10.07 -11.37
CA GLU A 33 -0.91 11.42 -11.54
C GLU A 33 -1.01 12.28 -10.26
N LYS A 34 -1.67 11.76 -9.21
CA LYS A 34 -1.88 12.46 -7.95
C LYS A 34 -0.60 12.54 -7.12
N GLN A 35 -0.49 13.60 -6.34
CA GLN A 35 0.52 13.69 -5.29
C GLN A 35 0.22 12.67 -4.17
N PRO A 36 1.22 12.27 -3.37
CA PRO A 36 1.03 11.21 -2.36
C PRO A 36 -0.13 11.42 -1.40
N SER A 37 -0.33 12.64 -0.90
CA SER A 37 -1.45 12.97 -0.01
C SER A 37 -2.81 12.81 -0.69
N ASP A 38 -2.92 13.27 -1.94
CA ASP A 38 -4.16 13.21 -2.72
C ASP A 38 -4.47 11.76 -3.15
N ALA A 39 -3.44 10.94 -3.39
CA ALA A 39 -3.59 9.52 -3.67
C ALA A 39 -4.12 8.76 -2.44
N VAL A 40 -3.67 9.12 -1.23
CA VAL A 40 -4.22 8.55 0.02
C VAL A 40 -5.69 8.92 0.20
N GLU A 41 -6.07 10.18 -0.04
CA GLU A 41 -7.48 10.57 0.06
C GLU A 41 -8.35 9.91 -1.03
N ALA A 42 -7.82 9.74 -2.25
CA ALA A 42 -8.50 8.98 -3.32
C ALA A 42 -8.70 7.50 -2.95
N LEU A 43 -7.67 6.85 -2.38
CA LEU A 43 -7.77 5.49 -1.85
C LEU A 43 -8.84 5.38 -0.77
N LYS A 44 -8.85 6.30 0.21
CA LYS A 44 -9.87 6.33 1.27
C LYS A 44 -11.27 6.50 0.71
N ALA A 45 -11.45 7.40 -0.26
CA ALA A 45 -12.75 7.63 -0.90
C ALA A 45 -13.25 6.38 -1.63
N ALA A 46 -12.38 5.71 -2.40
CA ALA A 46 -12.71 4.48 -3.10
C ALA A 46 -13.09 3.33 -2.14
N VAL A 47 -12.30 3.11 -1.08
CA VAL A 47 -12.57 2.09 -0.08
C VAL A 47 -13.86 2.39 0.68
N THR A 48 -14.10 3.66 1.04
CA THR A 48 -15.34 4.08 1.70
C THR A 48 -16.56 3.80 0.82
N GLU A 49 -16.49 4.16 -0.47
CA GLU A 49 -17.56 3.90 -1.42
C GLU A 49 -17.79 2.39 -1.60
N TRP A 50 -16.73 1.59 -1.69
CA TRP A 50 -16.82 0.14 -1.80
C TRP A 50 -17.50 -0.51 -0.57
N VAL A 51 -17.10 -0.11 0.63
CA VAL A 51 -17.71 -0.56 1.90
C VAL A 51 -19.18 -0.17 1.98
N ALA A 52 -19.55 0.99 1.44
CA ALA A 52 -20.92 1.50 1.48
C ALA A 52 -21.84 0.89 0.40
N SER A 53 -21.27 0.36 -0.69
CA SER A 53 -22.02 -0.05 -1.89
C SER A 53 -21.97 -1.54 -2.20
N THR A 54 -21.18 -2.33 -1.46
CA THR A 54 -21.01 -3.77 -1.72
C THR A 54 -21.12 -4.59 -0.44
N ASP A 55 -21.68 -5.80 -0.56
CA ASP A 55 -21.76 -6.74 0.55
C ASP A 55 -20.35 -7.19 0.99
N LYS A 56 -19.46 -7.53 0.04
CA LYS A 56 -18.08 -7.91 0.36
C LYS A 56 -17.32 -6.79 1.09
N GLY A 57 -17.48 -5.54 0.67
CA GLY A 57 -16.87 -4.40 1.36
C GLY A 57 -17.42 -4.22 2.78
N ARG A 58 -18.73 -4.42 2.96
CA ARG A 58 -19.35 -4.42 4.30
C ARG A 58 -18.82 -5.55 5.17
N ASP A 59 -18.72 -6.76 4.64
CA ASP A 59 -18.22 -7.94 5.37
C ASP A 59 -16.79 -7.72 5.88
N VAL A 60 -15.90 -7.20 5.03
CA VAL A 60 -14.51 -6.92 5.41
C VAL A 60 -14.44 -5.81 6.47
N TRP A 61 -15.28 -4.79 6.38
CA TRP A 61 -15.37 -3.73 7.39
C TRP A 61 -15.88 -4.25 8.74
N ASP A 62 -16.91 -5.10 8.73
CA ASP A 62 -17.47 -5.67 9.95
C ASP A 62 -16.46 -6.66 10.58
N PHE A 63 -15.74 -7.43 9.76
CA PHE A 63 -14.66 -8.30 10.21
C PHE A 63 -13.52 -7.53 10.91
N SER A 64 -13.14 -6.37 10.37
CA SER A 64 -12.09 -5.52 10.96
C SER A 64 -12.57 -4.75 12.19
N CYS A 65 -13.73 -5.09 12.77
CA CYS A 65 -14.33 -4.37 13.89
C CYS A 65 -14.50 -2.87 13.62
N CYS A 66 -14.83 -2.49 12.39
CA CYS A 66 -14.94 -1.09 11.97
C CYS A 66 -13.63 -0.29 12.02
N ASP A 67 -12.47 -0.95 11.88
CA ASP A 67 -11.14 -0.33 11.83
C ASP A 67 -10.33 -0.81 10.61
N LEU A 68 -10.99 -0.85 9.45
CA LEU A 68 -10.45 -1.35 8.18
C LEU A 68 -9.18 -0.59 7.77
N ASN A 69 -8.06 -1.30 7.75
CA ASN A 69 -6.75 -0.79 7.31
C ASN A 69 -6.24 -1.51 6.05
N ILE A 70 -5.03 -1.14 5.60
CA ILE A 70 -4.45 -1.71 4.38
C ILE A 70 -4.13 -3.21 4.48
N GLY A 71 -3.77 -3.69 5.68
CA GLY A 71 -3.48 -5.10 5.92
C GLY A 71 -4.74 -5.95 5.84
N ASP A 72 -5.88 -5.43 6.31
CA ASP A 72 -7.18 -6.08 6.19
C ASP A 72 -7.61 -6.18 4.72
N LEU A 73 -7.45 -5.10 3.94
CA LEU A 73 -7.76 -5.09 2.50
C LEU A 73 -6.93 -6.14 1.73
N ASP A 74 -5.65 -6.28 2.04
CA ASP A 74 -4.79 -7.25 1.37
C ASP A 74 -5.08 -8.68 1.81
N SER A 75 -5.32 -8.91 3.11
CA SER A 75 -5.59 -10.24 3.67
C SER A 75 -6.97 -10.81 3.32
N HIS A 76 -7.93 -9.96 2.93
CA HIS A 76 -9.29 -10.36 2.56
C HIS A 76 -9.58 -10.21 1.06
N ASP A 77 -8.53 -10.26 0.23
CA ASP A 77 -8.65 -10.18 -1.23
C ASP A 77 -9.43 -8.94 -1.70
N GLY A 78 -9.31 -7.82 -0.97
CA GLY A 78 -9.93 -6.55 -1.33
C GLY A 78 -9.39 -6.05 -2.68
N PHE A 79 -8.07 -6.16 -2.90
CA PHE A 79 -7.45 -5.79 -4.17
C PHE A 79 -7.70 -6.77 -5.33
N ALA A 80 -8.36 -7.90 -5.08
CA ALA A 80 -8.88 -8.78 -6.12
C ALA A 80 -10.38 -8.54 -6.42
N ASP A 81 -11.03 -7.63 -5.69
CA ASP A 81 -12.40 -7.22 -5.95
C ASP A 81 -12.46 -6.23 -7.12
N GLU A 82 -13.08 -6.65 -8.23
CA GLU A 82 -13.21 -5.80 -9.43
C GLU A 82 -13.98 -4.49 -9.16
N THR A 83 -14.95 -4.50 -8.26
CA THR A 83 -15.71 -3.29 -7.90
C THR A 83 -14.81 -2.29 -7.18
N LEU A 84 -13.98 -2.75 -6.24
CA LEU A 84 -12.98 -1.89 -5.61
C LEU A 84 -11.97 -1.36 -6.65
N LEU A 85 -11.50 -2.20 -7.56
CA LEU A 85 -10.58 -1.78 -8.63
C LEU A 85 -11.18 -0.73 -9.57
N GLU A 86 -12.47 -0.86 -9.91
CA GLU A 86 -13.20 0.14 -10.68
C GLU A 86 -13.36 1.46 -9.90
N LEU A 87 -13.69 1.39 -8.61
CA LEU A 87 -13.80 2.56 -7.76
C LEU A 87 -12.46 3.28 -7.58
N LEU A 88 -11.37 2.53 -7.41
CA LEU A 88 -10.02 3.10 -7.39
C LEU A 88 -9.77 3.91 -8.68
N ARG A 89 -10.03 3.31 -9.85
CA ARG A 89 -9.87 3.98 -11.16
C ARG A 89 -10.76 5.22 -11.27
N LYS A 90 -12.02 5.14 -10.82
CA LYS A 90 -12.96 6.28 -10.76
C LYS A 90 -12.41 7.43 -9.92
N HIS A 91 -11.71 7.13 -8.83
CA HIS A 91 -11.07 8.12 -7.97
C HIS A 91 -9.67 8.54 -8.44
N GLY A 92 -9.20 8.05 -9.60
CA GLY A 92 -7.95 8.46 -10.25
C GLY A 92 -6.70 7.75 -9.72
N VAL A 93 -6.84 6.55 -9.16
CA VAL A 93 -5.74 5.68 -8.74
C VAL A 93 -5.94 4.28 -9.31
N GLU A 94 -4.90 3.62 -9.78
CA GLU A 94 -4.99 2.23 -10.26
C GLU A 94 -4.07 1.36 -9.42
N TYR A 95 -4.59 0.23 -8.93
CA TYR A 95 -3.80 -0.74 -8.17
C TYR A 95 -2.77 -1.44 -9.07
N VAL A 96 -1.50 -1.45 -8.65
CA VAL A 96 -0.40 -2.15 -9.34
C VAL A 96 0.06 -3.37 -8.55
N GLY A 97 0.03 -3.30 -7.22
CA GLY A 97 0.40 -4.40 -6.36
C GLY A 97 0.58 -3.98 -4.91
N CYS A 98 0.45 -4.95 -4.01
CA CYS A 98 0.71 -4.80 -2.59
C CYS A 98 1.81 -5.79 -2.19
N SER A 99 2.71 -5.38 -1.31
CA SER A 99 3.69 -6.27 -0.70
C SER A 99 3.82 -5.96 0.78
N GLN A 100 3.69 -7.00 1.61
CA GLN A 100 3.87 -6.92 3.05
C GLN A 100 5.20 -7.52 3.46
N ALA A 101 5.83 -6.92 4.45
CA ALA A 101 6.99 -7.46 5.16
C ALA A 101 6.61 -7.66 6.63
N LEU A 102 6.17 -8.89 6.93
CA LEU A 102 5.99 -9.36 8.31
C LEU A 102 7.36 -9.57 8.95
N ASP A 103 7.55 -9.12 10.19
CA ASP A 103 8.83 -9.21 10.90
C ASP A 103 9.99 -8.56 10.12
N ALA A 104 9.72 -7.40 9.52
CA ALA A 104 10.72 -6.68 8.73
C ALA A 104 11.95 -6.34 9.58
N ALA A 105 13.10 -6.94 9.29
CA ALA A 105 14.36 -6.50 9.85
C ALA A 105 14.61 -5.04 9.39
N ILE A 106 14.49 -4.09 10.32
CA ILE A 106 14.74 -2.68 10.04
C ILE A 106 16.26 -2.49 9.96
N VAL A 107 16.77 -2.35 8.74
CA VAL A 107 18.18 -2.03 8.51
C VAL A 107 18.31 -0.52 8.26
N SER A 108 19.24 0.13 8.94
CA SER A 108 19.54 1.55 8.72
C SER A 108 19.90 1.81 7.26
N TYR A 109 19.38 2.90 6.68
CA TYR A 109 19.69 3.30 5.31
C TYR A 109 21.19 3.49 5.08
N ASP A 110 21.90 4.06 6.07
CA ASP A 110 23.35 4.30 6.01
C ASP A 110 24.18 3.10 6.47
N LYS A 111 23.59 1.90 6.57
CA LYS A 111 24.33 0.70 6.94
C LYS A 111 25.41 0.42 5.89
N VAL A 112 26.67 0.51 6.31
CA VAL A 112 27.81 0.07 5.50
C VAL A 112 27.70 -1.44 5.26
N LEU A 113 27.61 -1.85 3.99
CA LEU A 113 27.46 -3.26 3.58
C LEU A 113 28.79 -3.93 3.23
N VAL A 114 29.87 -3.17 3.06
CA VAL A 114 31.20 -3.72 2.77
C VAL A 114 31.82 -4.26 4.06
N ASP A 115 32.32 -5.49 3.99
CA ASP A 115 33.20 -6.04 5.03
C ASP A 115 34.60 -5.45 4.84
N ARG A 116 34.93 -4.43 5.64
CA ARG A 116 36.20 -3.71 5.53
C ARG A 116 37.42 -4.60 5.79
N VAL A 117 37.28 -5.61 6.65
CA VAL A 117 38.39 -6.52 6.97
C VAL A 117 38.82 -7.28 5.72
N GLN A 118 37.85 -7.75 4.92
CA GLN A 118 38.14 -8.48 3.69
C GLN A 118 38.67 -7.60 2.55
N VAL A 119 38.37 -6.30 2.58
CA VAL A 119 38.83 -5.35 1.54
C VAL A 119 40.23 -4.82 1.85
N ASP A 120 40.55 -4.58 3.13
CA ASP A 120 41.85 -4.01 3.53
C ASP A 120 42.97 -5.06 3.56
N GLU A 121 42.63 -6.37 3.55
CA GLU A 121 43.57 -7.49 3.50
C GLU A 121 43.84 -8.03 2.07
N ALA A 122 43.24 -7.43 1.03
CA ALA A 122 43.40 -7.80 -0.38
C ALA A 122 44.39 -6.88 -1.14
#